data_AF-A0A2N2SWP9-F1
#
_entry.id   AF-A0A2N2SWP9-F1
#
_cell.length_a   1.000
_cell.length_b   1.000
_cell.length_c   1.000
_cell.angle_alpha   90.00
_cell.angle_beta   90.00
_cell.angle_gamma   90.00
#
_symmetry.space_group_name_H-M   'P 1'
#
loop_
_entity.id
_entity.type
_entity.pdbx_description
1 polymer ?
#
loop_
_entity_poly.entity_id
_entity_poly.type
_entity_poly.pdbx_seq_one_letter_code
_entity_poly.pdbx_strand_id
1 'polypeptide(L)'
;LGGAQAEMHFCFPYSMVEPIRDLLYSTMQSDHLTQDRRWENLLSRQLQTAEVELTCNLGTAKVSLRDIVNMRVGDVIPLHVNDLLLAEVDGVPIIECRHGTQSGQYAIKVERFIGSEEQDINKPAGGQNG
;
A
#
# COMPACT_ATOMS: atom_id res chain seq x y z
N LEU A 1 -30.60 -54.45 -30.98
CA LEU A 1 -29.42 -53.99 -30.19
C LEU A 1 -29.56 -52.49 -30.00
N GLY A 2 -29.85 -52.02 -28.79
CA GLY A 2 -29.99 -50.59 -28.49
C GLY A 2 -28.70 -50.05 -27.88
N GLY A 3 -28.07 -49.08 -28.55
CA GLY A 3 -26.89 -48.39 -28.02
C GLY A 3 -27.31 -47.33 -27.02
N ALA A 4 -26.78 -47.40 -25.80
CA ALA A 4 -26.89 -46.31 -24.84
C ALA A 4 -25.78 -45.29 -25.14
N GLN A 5 -26.17 -44.06 -25.45
CA GLN A 5 -25.25 -42.94 -25.57
C GLN A 5 -25.17 -42.25 -24.21
N ALA A 6 -23.96 -42.06 -23.69
CA ALA A 6 -23.71 -41.37 -22.43
C ALA A 6 -22.84 -40.13 -22.69
N GLU A 7 -23.18 -39.02 -22.05
CA GLU A 7 -22.45 -37.76 -22.15
C GLU A 7 -21.36 -37.72 -21.07
N MET A 8 -20.14 -37.35 -21.47
CA MET A 8 -18.99 -37.19 -20.58
C MET A 8 -18.57 -35.72 -20.62
N HIS A 9 -18.62 -35.06 -19.47
CA HIS A 9 -18.15 -33.70 -19.31
C HIS A 9 -16.82 -33.67 -18.56
N PHE A 10 -15.83 -33.01 -19.16
CA PHE A 10 -14.57 -32.71 -18.48
C PHE A 10 -14.64 -31.29 -17.92
N CYS A 11 -14.50 -31.16 -16.60
CA CYS A 11 -14.42 -29.87 -15.92
C CYS A 11 -12.97 -29.65 -15.47
N PHE A 12 -12.25 -28.76 -16.15
CA PHE A 12 -10.92 -28.35 -15.74
C PHE A 12 -11.02 -27.10 -14.84
N PRO A 13 -10.38 -27.08 -13.66
CA PRO A 13 -10.23 -25.87 -12.87
C PRO A 13 -9.46 -24.81 -13.63
N TYR A 14 -9.83 -23.55 -13.42
CA TYR A 14 -9.22 -22.41 -14.10
C TYR A 14 -7.70 -22.32 -13.93
N SER A 15 -7.19 -22.75 -12.77
CA SER A 15 -5.76 -22.77 -12.44
C SER A 15 -4.91 -23.64 -13.39
N MET A 16 -5.51 -24.64 -14.04
CA MET A 16 -4.83 -25.47 -15.04
C MET A 16 -4.81 -24.84 -16.43
N VAL A 17 -5.73 -23.92 -16.72
CA VAL A 17 -5.84 -23.21 -18.00
C VAL A 17 -4.94 -21.98 -18.02
N GLU A 18 -4.72 -21.35 -16.86
CA GLU A 18 -3.84 -20.19 -16.66
C GLU A 18 -2.45 -20.31 -17.32
N PRO A 19 -1.64 -21.36 -17.06
CA PRO A 19 -0.27 -21.44 -17.59
C PRO A 19 -0.17 -21.73 -19.10
N ILE A 20 -1.27 -22.15 -19.73
CA ILE A 20 -1.34 -22.49 -21.16
C ILE A 20 -2.26 -21.54 -21.93
N ARG A 21 -2.72 -20.47 -21.27
CA ARG A 21 -3.62 -19.47 -21.84
C ARG A 21 -3.08 -18.97 -23.18
N ASP A 22 -1.85 -18.50 -23.21
CA ASP A 22 -1.28 -17.88 -24.40
C ASP A 22 -1.21 -18.85 -25.60
N LEU A 23 -1.05 -20.15 -25.34
CA LEU A 23 -1.04 -21.20 -26.36
C LEU A 23 -2.44 -21.49 -26.92
N LEU A 24 -3.48 -21.42 -26.08
CA LEU A 24 -4.89 -21.62 -26.47
C LEU A 24 -5.47 -20.40 -27.19
N TYR A 25 -5.04 -19.19 -26.81
CA TYR A 25 -5.49 -17.94 -27.43
C TYR A 25 -4.77 -17.63 -28.76
N SER A 26 -3.61 -18.26 -29.02
CA SER A 26 -2.79 -18.09 -30.22
C SER A 26 -3.49 -18.42 -31.55
N THR A 27 -4.59 -19.19 -31.56
CA THR A 27 -5.24 -19.62 -32.81
C THR A 27 -6.28 -18.65 -33.36
N MET A 28 -6.67 -17.62 -32.60
CA MET A 28 -7.59 -16.59 -33.09
C MET A 28 -7.07 -15.20 -32.69
N GLN A 29 -6.30 -14.62 -33.60
CA GLN A 29 -5.81 -13.25 -33.56
C GLN A 29 -6.98 -12.25 -33.54
N SER A 30 -7.53 -11.94 -32.35
CA SER A 30 -8.45 -10.80 -32.15
C SER A 30 -8.80 -10.53 -30.67
N ASP A 31 -7.83 -10.33 -29.77
CA ASP A 31 -7.97 -9.30 -28.71
C ASP A 31 -6.67 -9.15 -27.90
N HIS A 32 -5.75 -8.34 -28.42
CA HIS A 32 -4.54 -7.94 -27.69
C HIS A 32 -4.79 -6.77 -26.71
N LEU A 33 -6.04 -6.39 -26.40
CA LEU A 33 -6.28 -5.04 -25.86
C LEU A 33 -7.46 -4.89 -24.89
N THR A 34 -7.89 -5.95 -24.20
CA THR A 34 -8.63 -5.78 -22.95
C THR A 34 -7.69 -6.08 -21.80
N GLN A 35 -6.77 -5.12 -21.56
CA GLN A 35 -6.09 -4.86 -20.29
C GLN A 35 -6.85 -5.54 -19.16
N ASP A 36 -6.24 -6.54 -18.52
CA ASP A 36 -6.90 -7.43 -17.56
C ASP A 36 -7.34 -6.63 -16.33
N ARG A 37 -8.44 -5.90 -16.47
CA ARG A 37 -9.02 -5.06 -15.42
C ARG A 37 -9.39 -5.90 -14.21
N ARG A 38 -9.55 -7.21 -14.38
CA ARG A 38 -9.76 -8.12 -13.27
C ARG A 38 -8.47 -8.35 -12.48
N TRP A 39 -7.33 -8.59 -13.14
CA TRP A 39 -6.01 -8.59 -12.49
C TRP A 39 -5.76 -7.26 -11.76
N GLU A 40 -6.00 -6.12 -12.41
CA GLU A 40 -5.77 -4.80 -11.80
C GLU A 40 -6.61 -4.58 -10.55
N ASN A 41 -7.88 -5.01 -10.58
CA ASN A 41 -8.77 -4.95 -9.43
C ASN A 41 -8.36 -5.92 -8.32
N LEU A 42 -7.90 -7.13 -8.67
CA LEU A 42 -7.42 -8.11 -7.70
C LEU A 42 -6.13 -7.63 -7.03
N LEU A 43 -5.16 -7.16 -7.82
CA LEU A 43 -3.90 -6.63 -7.32
C LEU A 43 -4.13 -5.40 -6.45
N SER A 44 -4.96 -4.45 -6.89
CA SER A 44 -5.30 -3.27 -6.09
C SER A 44 -5.93 -3.64 -4.74
N ARG A 45 -6.82 -4.63 -4.72
CA ARG A 45 -7.43 -5.13 -3.48
C ARG A 45 -6.41 -5.80 -2.56
N GLN A 46 -5.51 -6.61 -3.11
CA GLN A 46 -4.46 -7.26 -2.31
C GLN A 46 -3.43 -6.25 -1.79
N LEU A 47 -3.14 -5.21 -2.58
CA LEU A 47 -2.24 -4.14 -2.16
C LEU A 47 -2.84 -3.30 -1.03
N GLN A 48 -4.15 -3.05 -1.04
CA GLN A 48 -4.84 -2.35 0.05
C GLN A 48 -4.79 -3.10 1.39
N THR A 49 -4.63 -4.42 1.36
CA THR A 49 -4.48 -5.23 2.59
C THR A 49 -3.04 -5.34 3.08
N ALA A 50 -2.07 -4.77 2.36
CA ALA A 50 -0.70 -4.74 2.84
C ALA A 50 -0.61 -3.86 4.09
N GLU A 51 -0.14 -4.44 5.19
CA GLU A 51 0.12 -3.71 6.41
C GLU A 51 1.42 -2.90 6.26
N VAL A 52 1.40 -1.68 6.80
CA VAL A 52 2.57 -0.79 6.83
C VAL A 52 2.84 -0.33 8.24
N GLU A 53 4.12 -0.15 8.58
CA GLU A 53 4.51 0.38 9.87
C GLU A 53 4.45 1.92 9.84
N LEU A 54 3.61 2.49 10.69
CA LEU A 54 3.53 3.93 10.88
C LEU A 54 4.37 4.32 12.10
N THR A 55 5.44 5.08 11.85
CA THR A 55 6.32 5.58 12.91
C THR A 55 6.13 7.06 13.12
N CYS A 56 6.14 7.53 14.37
CA CYS A 56 6.04 8.94 14.70
C CYS A 56 7.16 9.31 15.67
N ASN A 57 8.06 10.18 15.24
CA ASN A 57 9.16 10.62 16.09
C ASN A 57 8.70 11.76 17.02
N LEU A 58 8.78 11.53 18.35
CA LEU A 58 8.42 12.54 19.36
C LEU A 58 9.39 13.73 19.36
N GLY A 59 10.66 13.50 19.05
CA GLY A 59 11.66 14.56 19.06
C GLY A 59 13.08 14.04 18.90
N THR A 60 13.99 14.96 18.64
CA THR A 60 15.42 14.66 18.49
C THR A 60 16.24 15.48 19.45
N ALA A 61 17.20 14.85 20.13
CA ALA A 61 18.19 15.53 20.96
C ALA A 61 19.57 15.43 20.32
N LYS A 62 20.34 16.54 20.33
CA LYS A 62 21.75 16.53 19.93
C LYS A 62 22.59 16.23 21.17
N VAL A 63 23.33 15.12 21.14
CA VAL A 63 24.19 14.67 22.23
C VAL A 63 25.59 14.42 21.68
N SER A 64 26.63 14.79 22.43
CA SER A 64 28.01 14.53 21.99
C SER A 64 28.37 13.07 22.20
N LEU A 65 29.32 12.54 21.41
CA LEU A 65 29.80 11.17 21.57
C LEU A 65 30.37 10.92 22.98
N ARG A 66 31.01 11.94 23.57
CA ARG A 66 31.54 11.87 24.94
C ARG A 66 30.42 11.66 25.96
N ASP A 67 29.29 12.34 25.79
CA ASP A 67 28.17 12.23 26.73
C ASP A 67 27.49 10.87 26.59
N ILE A 68 27.40 10.33 25.36
CA ILE A 68 26.90 8.96 25.11
C ILE A 68 27.77 7.91 25.83
N VAL A 69 29.10 8.03 25.74
CA VAL A 69 30.03 7.08 26.39
C VAL A 69 29.96 7.17 27.92
N ASN A 70 29.68 8.35 28.48
CA ASN A 70 29.61 8.55 29.92
C ASN A 70 28.21 8.36 30.51
N MET A 71 27.20 8.03 29.69
CA MET A 71 25.81 7.93 30.10
C MET A 71 25.60 6.79 31.10
N ARG A 72 24.84 7.06 32.15
CA ARG A 72 24.53 6.11 33.23
C ARG A 72 23.02 5.99 33.42
N VAL A 73 22.61 4.87 34.03
CA VAL A 73 21.22 4.68 34.45
C VAL A 73 20.85 5.82 35.41
N GLY A 74 19.82 6.58 35.04
CA GLY A 74 19.35 7.76 35.79
C GLY A 74 19.69 9.10 35.14
N ASP A 75 20.52 9.12 34.09
CA ASP A 75 20.78 10.34 33.34
C ASP A 75 19.54 10.76 32.53
N VAL A 76 19.25 12.07 32.53
CA VAL A 76 18.10 12.66 31.86
C VAL A 76 18.55 13.36 30.59
N ILE A 77 18.01 12.93 29.44
CA ILE A 77 18.26 13.58 28.15
C ILE A 77 17.14 14.60 27.90
N PRO A 78 17.45 15.91 27.84
CA PRO A 78 16.44 16.91 27.53
C PRO A 78 15.97 16.74 26.09
N LEU A 79 14.68 16.46 25.92
CA LEU A 79 14.04 16.32 24.61
C LEU A 79 13.09 17.50 24.39
N HIS A 80 13.19 18.14 23.23
CA HIS A 80 12.17 19.07 22.78
C HIS A 80 11.16 18.31 21.91
N VAL A 81 9.92 18.28 22.38
CA VAL A 81 8.80 17.63 21.68
C VAL A 81 7.88 18.73 21.19
N ASN A 82 7.65 18.78 19.88
CA ASN A 82 6.72 19.73 19.28
C ASN A 82 5.26 19.31 19.54
N ASP A 83 4.36 20.29 19.53
CA ASP A 83 2.91 20.04 19.61
C ASP A 83 2.40 19.23 18.42
N LEU A 84 2.92 19.54 17.22
CA LEU A 84 2.61 18.83 15.99
C LEU A 84 3.79 17.95 15.61
N LEU A 85 3.50 16.68 15.37
CA LEU A 85 4.43 15.63 14.98
C LEU A 85 4.05 15.10 13.60
N LEU A 86 5.06 14.61 12.90
CA LEU A 86 4.90 13.95 11.62
C LEU A 86 5.00 12.45 11.83
N ALA A 87 3.96 11.73 11.39
CA ALA A 87 4.00 10.30 11.27
C ALA A 87 4.36 9.92 9.83
N GLU A 88 5.32 9.01 9.73
CA GLU A 88 5.96 8.61 8.49
C GLU A 88 5.83 7.09 8.29
N VAL A 89 5.80 6.70 7.02
CA VAL A 89 5.91 5.31 6.58
C VAL A 89 7.19 5.24 5.74
N ASP A 90 8.13 4.39 6.14
CA ASP A 90 9.45 4.26 5.49
C ASP A 90 10.18 5.61 5.27
N GLY A 91 10.07 6.53 6.23
CA GLY A 91 10.71 7.85 6.19
C GLY A 91 9.99 8.89 5.32
N VAL A 92 8.82 8.55 4.75
CA VAL A 92 7.98 9.48 4.01
C VAL A 92 6.87 9.99 4.93
N PRO A 93 6.78 11.31 5.21
CA PRO A 93 5.75 11.86 6.08
C PRO A 93 4.38 11.82 5.40
N ILE A 94 3.42 11.12 6.02
CA ILE A 94 2.07 10.93 5.46
C ILE A 94 1.02 11.66 6.31
N ILE A 95 1.26 11.83 7.62
CA ILE A 95 0.25 12.32 8.55
C ILE A 95 0.84 13.37 9.49
N GLU A 96 0.11 14.46 9.66
CA GLU A 96 0.32 15.45 10.69
C GLU A 96 -0.57 15.11 11.90
N CYS A 97 0.04 14.95 13.07
CA CYS A 97 -0.61 14.42 14.26
C CYS A 97 -0.15 15.11 15.55
N ARG A 98 -0.90 14.95 16.63
CA ARG A 98 -0.57 15.44 17.97
C ARG A 98 -0.39 14.26 18.92
N HIS A 99 0.63 14.28 19.77
CA HIS A 99 0.82 13.21 20.75
C HIS A 99 -0.28 13.23 21.83
N GLY A 100 -0.52 12.08 22.45
CA GLY A 100 -1.45 11.93 23.55
C GLY A 100 -1.33 10.56 24.21
N THR A 101 -2.28 10.27 25.08
CA THR A 101 -2.43 8.94 25.68
C THR A 101 -3.89 8.52 25.61
N GLN A 102 -4.12 7.24 25.33
CA GLN A 102 -5.44 6.63 25.31
C GLN A 102 -5.37 5.31 26.07
N SER A 103 -6.21 5.14 27.08
CA SER A 103 -6.26 3.92 27.90
C SER A 103 -4.90 3.49 28.49
N GLY A 104 -4.05 4.46 28.84
CA GLY A 104 -2.71 4.22 29.39
C GLY A 104 -1.65 3.85 28.35
N GLN A 105 -1.98 3.84 27.06
CA GLN A 105 -1.04 3.66 25.96
C GLN A 105 -0.72 4.99 25.29
N TYR A 106 0.49 5.14 24.76
CA TYR A 106 0.82 6.26 23.89
C TYR A 106 -0.04 6.21 22.64
N ALA A 107 -0.62 7.36 22.27
CA ALA A 107 -1.50 7.48 21.13
C ALA A 107 -1.16 8.76 20.36
N ILE A 108 -1.45 8.74 19.07
CA ILE A 108 -1.36 9.93 18.23
C ILE A 108 -2.76 10.27 17.73
N LYS A 109 -3.13 11.55 17.82
CA LYS A 109 -4.36 12.08 17.24
C LYS A 109 -4.04 12.62 15.85
N VAL A 110 -4.68 12.07 14.84
CA VAL A 110 -4.57 12.55 13.45
C VAL A 110 -5.22 13.93 13.35
N GLU A 111 -4.46 14.93 12.90
CA GLU A 111 -4.98 16.26 12.59
C GLU A 111 -5.22 16.39 11.08
N ARG A 112 -4.28 15.93 10.25
CA ARG A 112 -4.38 16.02 8.78
C ARG A 112 -3.55 14.96 8.06
N PHE A 113 -4.04 14.48 6.93
CA PHE A 113 -3.23 13.73 5.97
C PHE A 113 -2.45 14.69 5.08
N ILE A 114 -1.14 14.48 5.00
CA ILE A 114 -0.27 15.16 4.05
C ILE A 114 -0.48 14.41 2.75
N GLY A 115 -1.29 14.99 1.86
CA GLY A 115 -1.50 14.39 0.55
C GLY A 115 -0.15 14.19 -0.14
N SER A 116 0.10 12.99 -0.64
CA SER A 116 0.84 12.90 -1.89
C SER A 116 0.07 13.78 -2.85
N GLU A 117 0.68 14.86 -3.36
CA GLU A 117 0.11 15.49 -4.55
C GLU A 117 -0.03 14.36 -5.56
N GLU A 118 -1.28 13.93 -5.78
CA GLU A 118 -1.66 13.28 -7.01
C GLU A 118 -1.26 14.28 -8.09
N GLN A 119 -0.11 14.03 -8.70
CA GLN A 119 0.12 14.53 -10.03
C GLN A 119 -1.06 13.98 -10.84
N ASP A 120 -2.03 14.84 -11.10
CA ASP A 120 -3.05 14.71 -12.13
C ASP A 120 -2.33 14.57 -13.50
N ILE A 121 -1.68 13.43 -13.75
CA ILE A 121 -1.03 13.13 -15.04
C ILE A 121 -2.08 12.77 -16.10
N ASN A 122 -3.38 12.74 -15.76
CA ASN A 122 -4.40 12.34 -16.73
C ASN A 122 -5.68 13.19 -16.67
N LYS A 123 -5.53 14.51 -16.83
CA LYS A 123 -6.62 15.31 -17.40
C LYS A 123 -6.41 15.36 -18.91
N PRO A 124 -7.11 14.55 -19.73
CA PRO A 124 -7.08 14.75 -21.17
C PRO A 124 -7.58 16.17 -21.45
N ALA A 125 -6.78 16.94 -22.15
CA ALA A 125 -7.18 18.25 -22.65
C ALA A 125 -8.47 18.06 -23.45
N GLY A 126 -9.59 18.54 -22.89
CA GLY A 126 -10.85 18.62 -23.61
C GLY A 126 -10.63 19.54 -24.81
N GLY A 127 -10.46 18.95 -25.98
CA GLY A 127 -10.40 19.66 -27.25
C GLY A 127 -11.70 20.43 -27.43
N GLN A 128 -11.60 21.75 -27.40
CA GLN A 128 -12.62 22.62 -27.98
C GLN A 128 -12.55 22.41 -29.49
N ASN A 129 -13.56 21.77 -30.07
CA ASN A 129 -13.82 21.78 -31.50
C ASN A 129 -15.33 21.95 -31.69
N GLY A 130 -15.73 23.03 -32.36
CA GLY A 130 -17.05 23.23 -32.97
C GLY A 130 -17.89 24.30 -32.31
#